data_AF-A0A3Q2PD19-F1
#
_entry.id   AF-A0A3Q2PD19-F1
#
_cell.length_a   1.000
_cell.length_b   1.000
_cell.length_c   1.000
_cell.angle_alpha   90.00
_cell.angle_beta   90.00
_cell.angle_gamma   90.00
#
_symmetry.space_group_name_H-M   'P 1'
#
loop_
_entity.id
_entity.type
_entity.pdbx_description
1 polymer ?
#
loop_
_entity_poly.entity_id
_entity_poly.type
_entity_poly.pdbx_seq_one_letter_code
_entity_poly.pdbx_strand_id
1 'polypeptide(L)' 'MVQAKSWILAKHFDGFPKDSDFKLKVEELPEPKDGEVLLEAVFLSVDPYMRFLIFEGDVMIGTQVAK' A
#
# COMPACT_ATOMS: atom_id res chain seq x y z
N MET A 1 -8.97 -0.51 18.02
CA MET A 1 -8.21 0.25 17.02
C MET A 1 -7.65 -0.74 16.01
N VAL A 2 -7.83 -0.46 14.73
CA VAL A 2 -7.57 -1.39 13.62
C VAL A 2 -6.14 -1.18 13.11
N GLN A 3 -5.41 -2.24 12.78
CA GLN A 3 -4.05 -2.13 12.26
C GLN A 3 -4.03 -2.31 10.74
N ALA A 4 -3.72 -1.23 10.04
CA ALA A 4 -3.53 -1.27 8.62
C ALA A 4 -2.13 -1.72 8.23
N LYS A 5 -2.07 -2.46 7.11
CA LYS A 5 -0.82 -2.89 6.48
C LYS A 5 -0.76 -2.34 5.06
N SER A 6 0.29 -1.60 4.75
CA SER A 6 0.52 -1.04 3.43
C SER A 6 1.91 -1.37 2.93
N TRP A 7 2.02 -1.60 1.61
CA TRP A 7 3.32 -1.76 0.96
C TRP A 7 3.80 -0.41 0.49
N ILE A 8 5.05 -0.08 0.80
CA ILE A 8 5.73 1.14 0.38
C ILE A 8 6.80 0.76 -0.63
N LEU A 9 6.95 1.56 -1.69
CA LEU A 9 8.11 1.47 -2.56
C LEU A 9 9.32 2.09 -1.82
N ALA A 10 10.16 1.24 -1.24
CA ALA A 10 11.33 1.67 -0.49
C ALA A 10 12.45 2.17 -1.42
N LYS A 11 12.52 1.64 -2.65
CA LYS A 11 13.52 2.00 -3.65
C LYS A 11 12.94 1.85 -5.06
N HIS A 12 13.32 2.74 -5.97
CA HIS A 12 12.89 2.66 -7.36
C HIS A 12 13.56 1.46 -8.02
N PHE A 13 12.81 0.76 -8.87
CA PHE A 13 13.30 -0.48 -9.46
C PHE A 13 14.46 -0.21 -10.42
N ASP A 14 15.56 -0.90 -10.17
CA ASP A 14 16.71 -1.02 -11.06
C ASP A 14 16.64 -2.37 -11.78
N GLY A 15 16.21 -2.33 -13.05
CA GLY A 15 15.82 -3.53 -13.79
C GLY A 15 14.49 -4.11 -13.31
N PHE A 16 14.47 -5.41 -13.00
CA PHE A 16 13.30 -6.09 -12.45
C PHE A 16 13.11 -5.74 -10.96
N PRO A 17 11.86 -5.60 -10.50
CA PRO A 17 11.55 -5.43 -9.08
C PRO A 17 12.12 -6.56 -8.24
N LYS A 18 12.59 -6.22 -7.05
CA LYS A 18 13.10 -7.14 -6.03
C LYS A 18 12.31 -6.96 -4.75
N ASP A 19 12.26 -8.00 -3.92
CA ASP A 19 11.58 -7.91 -2.61
C ASP A 19 12.13 -6.77 -1.75
N SER A 20 13.44 -6.47 -1.87
CA SER A 20 14.11 -5.36 -1.17
C SER A 20 13.63 -3.97 -1.59
N ASP A 21 12.98 -3.85 -2.74
CA ASP A 21 12.46 -2.58 -3.24
C ASP A 21 11.15 -2.20 -2.54
N PHE A 22 10.55 -3.13 -1.79
CA PHE A 22 9.31 -2.93 -1.06
C PHE A 22 9.52 -3.03 0.45
N LYS A 23 8.70 -2.30 1.20
CA LYS A 23 8.65 -2.38 2.67
C LYS A 23 7.21 -2.44 3.16
N LEU A 24 6.94 -3.36 4.07
CA LEU A 24 5.66 -3.42 4.76
C LEU A 24 5.64 -2.39 5.90
N LYS A 25 4.70 -1.46 5.84
CA LYS A 25 4.37 -0.54 6.94
C LYS A 25 3.13 -1.05 7.66
N VAL A 26 3.15 -0.95 8.99
CA VAL A 26 2.00 -1.20 9.85
C VAL A 26 1.65 0.13 10.53
N GLU A 27 0.38 0.51 10.50
CA GLU A 27 -0.11 1.72 11.15
C GLU A 27 -1.45 1.48 11.85
N GLU A 28 -1.71 2.23 12.90
CA GLU A 28 -2.99 2.18 13.61
C GLU A 28 -3.94 3.19 12.97
N LEU A 29 -5.12 2.72 12.55
CA LEU A 29 -6.12 3.57 11.94
C LEU A 29 -7.00 4.23 13.01
N PRO A 30 -7.31 5.53 12.88
CA PRO A 30 -8.32 6.17 13.71
C PRO A 30 -9.71 5.61 13.37
N GLU A 31 -10.65 5.79 14.29
CA GLU A 31 -12.06 5.54 14.00
C GLU A 31 -12.55 6.46 12.85
N PRO A 32 -13.36 5.96 11.91
CA PRO A 32 -13.91 6.77 10.83
C PRO A 32 -14.74 7.95 11.36
N LYS A 33 -14.64 9.09 10.69
CA LYS A 33 -15.47 10.28 10.97
C LYS A 33 -16.82 10.17 10.24
N ASP A 34 -17.69 11.14 10.49
CA ASP A 34 -18.97 11.22 9.80
C ASP A 34 -18.79 11.28 8.27
N GLY A 35 -19.48 10.38 7.57
CA GLY A 35 -19.37 10.21 6.12
C GLY A 35 -18.18 9.36 5.62
N GLU A 36 -17.27 8.94 6.49
CA GLU A 36 -16.18 8.02 6.14
C GLU A 36 -16.57 6.56 6.35
N VAL A 37 -15.89 5.64 5.65
CA VAL A 37 -16.08 4.20 5.80
C VAL A 37 -14.74 3.50 6.02
N LEU A 38 -14.76 2.45 6.83
CA LEU A 38 -13.63 1.53 7.00
C LEU A 38 -13.79 0.34 6.05
N LEU A 39 -12.75 0.04 5.27
CA LEU A 39 -12.78 -0.98 4.23
C LEU A 39 -11.67 -2.03 4.47
N GLU A 40 -12.04 -3.30 4.45
CA GLU A 40 -11.12 -4.43 4.44
C GLU A 40 -10.95 -4.95 3.01
N ALA A 41 -9.71 -4.98 2.52
CA ALA A 41 -9.40 -5.48 1.19
C ALA A 41 -9.50 -7.02 1.16
N VAL A 42 -10.37 -7.55 0.29
CA VAL A 42 -10.49 -9.01 0.04
C VAL A 42 -9.56 -9.46 -1.08
N PHE A 43 -9.38 -8.62 -2.10
CA PHE A 43 -8.52 -8.86 -3.26
C PHE A 43 -7.76 -7.58 -3.63
N LEU A 44 -6.57 -7.74 -4.21
CA LEU A 44 -5.71 -6.65 -4.66
C LEU A 44 -5.34 -6.89 -6.12
N SER A 45 -5.41 -5.84 -6.95
CA SER A 45 -4.91 -5.90 -8.34
C SER A 45 -3.41 -5.63 -8.37
N VAL A 46 -2.71 -6.23 -9.33
CA VAL A 46 -1.32 -5.91 -9.66
C VAL A 46 -1.23 -5.80 -11.17
N ASP A 47 -0.87 -4.62 -11.67
CA ASP A 47 -0.99 -4.28 -13.08
C ASP A 47 0.33 -3.75 -13.65
N PRO A 48 0.62 -3.96 -14.95
CA PRO A 48 1.87 -3.49 -15.57
C PRO A 48 2.13 -1.98 -15.42
N TYR A 49 1.07 -1.16 -15.40
CA TYR A 49 1.20 0.29 -15.30
C TYR A 49 1.82 0.72 -13.96
N MET A 50 1.69 -0.10 -12.91
CA MET A 50 2.22 0.20 -11.58
C MET A 50 3.73 0.38 -11.59
N ARG A 51 4.43 -0.12 -12.62
CA ARG A 51 5.86 0.09 -12.81
C ARG A 51 6.27 1.56 -12.96
N PHE A 52 5.36 2.41 -13.45
CA PHE A 52 5.68 3.78 -13.89
C PHE A 52 4.98 4.88 -13.08
N LEU A 53 3.95 4.54 -12.30
CA LEU A 53 3.13 5.52 -11.59
C LEU A 53 3.50 5.71 -10.11
N ILE A 54 4.58 5.07 -9.63
CA ILE A 54 5.00 5.10 -8.23
C ILE A 54 6.45 5.59 -8.10
N PHE A 55 6.69 6.39 -7.06
CA PHE A 55 8.00 6.93 -6.70
C PHE A 55 8.47 6.41 -5.34
N GLU A 56 9.76 6.58 -5.04
CA GLU A 56 10.31 6.16 -3.75
C GLU A 56 9.60 6.86 -2.59
N GLY A 57 9.17 6.07 -1.60
CA GLY A 57 8.38 6.54 -0.46
C GLY A 57 6.87 6.45 -0.66
N ASP A 58 6.39 6.24 -1.88
CA ASP A 58 4.95 6.12 -2.13
C ASP A 58 4.39 4.81 -1.59
N VAL A 59 3.15 4.88 -1.13
CA VAL A 59 2.33 3.69 -0.89
C VAL A 59 1.93 3.10 -2.23
N MET A 60 2.08 1.79 -2.37
CA MET A 60 1.74 1.07 -3.59
C MET A 60 0.26 1.31 -3.96
N ILE A 61 0.00 1.53 -5.25
CA ILE A 61 -1.34 1.76 -5.77
C ILE A 61 -2.23 0.55 -5.49
N GLY A 62 -3.48 0.82 -5.12
CA GLY A 62 -4.45 -0.23 -4.79
C GLY A 62 -4.18 -0.90 -3.45
N THR A 63 -3.25 -0.37 -2.64
CA THR A 63 -3.01 -0.86 -1.27
C THR A 63 -3.70 0.04 -0.25
N GLN A 64 -4.66 -0.50 0.47
CA GLN A 64 -5.14 0.00 1.76
C GLN A 64 -5.87 -1.18 2.43
N VAL A 65 -5.46 -1.55 3.63
CA VAL A 65 -5.90 -2.79 4.30
C VAL A 65 -6.33 -2.43 5.72
N ALA A 66 -7.58 -2.64 6.09
CA ALA A 66 -8.01 -2.72 7.49
C ALA A 66 -7.95 -4.18 7.94
N LYS A 67 -7.31 -4.50 9.07
CA LYS A 67 -7.53 -5.74 9.83
C LYS A 67 -7.32 -5.51 11.34
#